data_AF-A0A7W6P4F3-F1
#
_entry.id   AF-A0A7W6P4F3-F1
#
_cell.length_a   1.000
_cell.length_b   1.000
_cell.length_c   1.000
_cell.angle_alpha   90.00
_cell.angle_beta   90.00
_cell.angle_gamma   90.00
#
_symmetry.space_group_name_H-M   'P 1'
#
loop_
_entity.id
_entity.type
_entity.pdbx_description
1 polymer ?
#
loop_
_entity_poly.entity_id
_entity_poly.type
_entity_poly.pdbx_seq_one_letter_code
_entity_poly.pdbx_strand_id
1 'polypeptide(L)'
;MISKKQIVFPLLFMLLCGYVHGQEFFPSNFIHLVTDETGQGNKPVILNEVYLKKKGFNRINDTLYVHPLSHEKLVLHAIYTGNESLIQVSYFLNHSLDQFRLSLQNQDLQLQKVNENHYQSVADQYNIHFLLKTGQTVGGKKMNAIVFNFKFKNGTRINSSSQYNFPVSGLYPFQHTKWFFTIEYQKSAKYGDETDLYIRLSKEKTPNTIEFLNDLEFSATYLDKNGKPQTLSGTYNNGQTIAFQTRYPTKSKTIKYKDGKTVRTEEVLPAPLPVYNSAGLNKLKNTAAYFHVFFNQSYQVAQYQNCLLLTGKLYDGNPGINSRPNNDH
;
A
#
# COMPACT_ATOMS: atom_id res chain seq x y z
N MET A 1 -28.55 -6.01 -54.27
CA MET A 1 -27.62 -7.16 -54.17
C MET A 1 -26.30 -6.66 -53.59
N ILE A 2 -25.84 -7.24 -52.47
CA ILE A 2 -24.44 -7.25 -51.95
C ILE A 2 -23.90 -5.84 -51.53
N SER A 3 -23.31 -5.56 -50.37
CA SER A 3 -22.89 -6.29 -49.17
C SER A 3 -22.78 -5.32 -47.99
N LYS A 4 -22.96 -5.85 -46.77
CA LYS A 4 -22.60 -5.24 -45.50
C LYS A 4 -21.07 -5.01 -45.36
N LYS A 5 -20.75 -4.08 -44.44
CA LYS A 5 -19.56 -3.96 -43.57
C LYS A 5 -18.53 -2.90 -43.97
N GLN A 6 -17.96 -2.30 -42.92
CA GLN A 6 -16.84 -1.33 -42.85
C GLN A 6 -17.35 0.12 -42.89
N ILE A 7 -17.22 0.97 -41.86
CA ILE A 7 -16.22 1.11 -40.80
C ILE A 7 -16.91 1.66 -39.53
N VAL A 8 -16.87 0.93 -38.42
CA VAL A 8 -16.96 1.51 -37.07
C VAL A 8 -15.83 0.90 -36.27
N PHE A 9 -14.62 1.38 -36.51
CA PHE A 9 -13.44 1.12 -35.70
C PHE A 9 -12.58 2.38 -35.76
N PRO A 10 -12.87 3.35 -34.87
CA PRO A 10 -11.81 3.78 -33.95
C PRO A 10 -12.37 4.29 -32.61
N LEU A 11 -13.12 3.47 -31.86
CA LEU A 11 -13.41 3.77 -30.44
C LEU A 11 -12.94 2.69 -29.46
N LEU A 12 -12.53 1.53 -29.96
CA LEU A 12 -12.08 0.41 -29.12
C LEU A 12 -10.55 0.38 -28.87
N PHE A 13 -9.77 1.26 -29.51
CA PHE A 13 -8.32 1.32 -29.31
C PHE A 13 -7.88 2.31 -28.22
N MET A 14 -8.76 3.22 -27.75
CA MET A 14 -8.44 4.13 -26.64
C MET A 14 -8.74 3.56 -25.24
N LEU A 15 -9.39 2.39 -25.15
CA LEU A 15 -9.54 1.63 -23.89
C LEU A 15 -8.47 0.54 -23.71
N LEU A 16 -7.59 0.39 -24.70
CA LEU A 16 -6.41 -0.49 -24.66
C LEU A 16 -5.10 0.29 -24.56
N CYS A 17 -5.15 1.59 -24.23
CA CYS A 17 -4.09 2.20 -23.43
C CYS A 17 -4.16 1.61 -22.02
N GLY A 18 -3.89 0.30 -21.94
CA GLY A 18 -3.58 -0.37 -20.72
C GLY A 18 -2.54 0.48 -20.03
N TYR A 19 -2.85 0.87 -18.81
CA TYR A 19 -1.92 1.45 -17.88
C TYR A 19 -0.58 0.68 -17.95
N VAL A 20 0.38 1.19 -18.73
CA VAL A 20 1.72 0.64 -18.82
C VAL A 20 2.46 1.12 -17.56
N HIS A 21 2.14 0.51 -16.43
CA HIS A 21 2.92 0.68 -15.22
C HIS A 21 4.18 -0.17 -15.37
N GLY A 22 5.22 0.41 -15.97
CA GLY A 22 6.53 -0.22 -16.14
C GLY A 22 7.36 -0.26 -14.85
N GLN A 23 6.75 -0.15 -13.66
CA GLN A 23 7.52 -0.17 -12.43
C GLN A 23 6.89 -1.10 -11.40
N GLU A 24 7.68 -2.09 -10.98
CA GLU A 24 7.24 -3.16 -10.08
C GLU A 24 7.12 -2.75 -8.61
N PHE A 25 7.80 -1.68 -8.19
CA PHE A 25 7.91 -1.28 -6.77
C PHE A 25 7.53 0.19 -6.55
N PHE A 26 6.52 0.44 -5.72
CA PHE A 26 6.21 1.76 -5.20
C PHE A 26 7.19 2.18 -4.08
N PRO A 27 7.44 3.49 -3.83
CA PRO A 27 8.43 3.94 -2.85
C PRO A 27 8.29 3.31 -1.45
N SER A 28 7.07 3.24 -0.90
CA SER A 28 6.83 2.67 0.43
C SER A 28 7.27 1.21 0.57
N ASN A 29 7.36 0.49 -0.55
CA ASN A 29 7.61 -0.95 -0.55
C ASN A 29 9.10 -1.31 -0.62
N PHE A 30 9.99 -0.34 -0.82
CA PHE A 30 11.43 -0.63 -0.90
C PHE A 30 11.99 -1.24 0.38
N ILE A 31 11.42 -0.90 1.54
CA ILE A 31 11.84 -1.49 2.83
C ILE A 31 11.48 -2.98 2.93
N HIS A 32 10.44 -3.44 2.22
CA HIS A 32 10.02 -4.84 2.19
C HIS A 32 10.87 -5.70 1.25
N LEU A 33 11.73 -5.10 0.42
CA LEU A 33 12.66 -5.79 -0.46
C LEU A 33 13.79 -6.47 0.32
N VAL A 34 13.98 -6.11 1.58
CA VAL A 34 15.03 -6.66 2.44
C VAL A 34 14.45 -7.38 3.63
N THR A 35 15.23 -8.30 4.19
CA THR A 35 14.93 -8.95 5.46
C THR A 35 16.22 -9.26 6.22
N ASP A 36 16.18 -9.23 7.54
CA ASP A 36 17.21 -9.76 8.43
C ASP A 36 16.81 -11.12 9.04
N GLU A 37 15.65 -11.65 8.65
CA GLU A 37 15.29 -13.03 8.91
C GLU A 37 16.12 -13.94 8.02
N THR A 38 16.93 -14.74 8.67
CA THR A 38 17.77 -15.70 8.00
C THR A 38 17.70 -16.98 8.82
N GLY A 39 17.72 -18.13 8.16
CA GLY A 39 17.55 -19.42 8.86
C GLY A 39 18.71 -19.66 9.85
N GLN A 40 18.52 -19.36 11.14
CA GLN A 40 19.46 -19.49 12.27
C GLN A 40 20.85 -18.81 12.15
N GLY A 41 21.20 -17.98 13.14
CA GLY A 41 22.52 -17.34 13.32
C GLY A 41 22.52 -15.82 13.15
N ASN A 42 23.49 -15.11 13.76
CA ASN A 42 23.75 -13.68 13.57
C ASN A 42 23.98 -13.40 12.08
N LYS A 43 23.07 -12.69 11.43
CA LYS A 43 23.08 -12.69 9.97
C LYS A 43 22.73 -11.33 9.36
N PRO A 44 23.42 -10.99 8.26
CA PRO A 44 23.30 -9.71 7.58
C PRO A 44 21.90 -9.56 6.97
N VAL A 45 21.56 -8.31 6.65
CA VAL A 45 20.38 -8.03 5.83
C VAL A 45 20.57 -8.67 4.45
N ILE A 46 19.55 -9.37 3.97
CA ILE A 46 19.48 -10.01 2.65
C ILE A 46 18.27 -9.51 1.88
N LEU A 47 18.18 -9.82 0.59
CA LEU A 47 16.97 -9.56 -0.19
C LEU A 47 15.86 -10.57 0.15
N ASN A 48 14.64 -10.07 0.31
CA ASN A 48 13.45 -10.84 0.71
C ASN A 48 12.97 -11.75 -0.42
N GLU A 49 13.41 -13.01 -0.41
CA GLU A 49 13.10 -14.01 -1.44
C GLU A 49 11.58 -14.20 -1.62
N VAL A 50 10.82 -14.25 -0.52
CA VAL A 50 9.38 -14.51 -0.54
C VAL A 50 8.65 -13.41 -1.29
N TYR A 51 8.99 -12.15 -1.03
CA TYR A 51 8.42 -11.00 -1.72
C TYR A 51 8.84 -10.94 -3.19
N LEU A 52 10.14 -11.12 -3.46
CA LEU A 52 10.72 -10.98 -4.80
C LEU A 52 10.27 -12.08 -5.76
N LYS A 53 10.15 -13.32 -5.29
CA LYS A 53 9.64 -14.44 -6.11
C LYS A 53 8.22 -14.18 -6.61
N LYS A 54 7.36 -13.55 -5.79
CA LYS A 54 6.00 -13.18 -6.20
C LYS A 54 5.99 -12.08 -7.26
N LYS A 55 7.03 -11.25 -7.30
CA LYS A 55 7.28 -10.22 -8.34
C LYS A 55 8.03 -10.77 -9.56
N GLY A 56 8.19 -12.09 -9.66
CA GLY A 56 8.83 -12.74 -10.81
C GLY A 56 10.35 -12.67 -10.82
N PHE A 57 10.99 -12.17 -9.75
CA PHE A 57 12.45 -12.13 -9.65
C PHE A 57 13.01 -13.47 -9.20
N ASN A 58 14.08 -13.90 -9.85
CA ASN A 58 14.83 -15.09 -9.48
C ASN A 58 16.05 -14.71 -8.64
N ARG A 59 16.30 -15.48 -7.59
CA ARG A 59 17.50 -15.37 -6.75
C ARG A 59 18.73 -15.78 -7.55
N ILE A 60 19.74 -14.91 -7.59
CA ILE A 60 21.09 -15.27 -8.02
C ILE A 60 21.95 -15.55 -6.79
N ASN A 61 21.86 -14.67 -5.80
CA ASN A 61 22.41 -14.85 -4.45
C ASN A 61 21.64 -13.94 -3.46
N ASP A 62 22.08 -13.87 -2.21
CA ASP A 62 21.40 -13.12 -1.13
C ASP A 62 21.31 -11.61 -1.37
N THR A 63 22.17 -11.07 -2.23
CA THR A 63 22.26 -9.63 -2.51
C THR A 63 21.91 -9.27 -3.95
N LEU A 64 21.60 -10.25 -4.81
CA LEU A 64 21.26 -10.03 -6.22
C LEU A 64 20.08 -10.89 -6.67
N TYR A 65 19.06 -10.21 -7.18
CA TYR A 65 17.90 -10.82 -7.82
C TYR A 65 17.70 -10.26 -9.22
N VAL A 66 17.26 -11.10 -10.15
CA VAL A 66 17.09 -10.74 -11.56
C VAL A 66 15.74 -11.23 -12.07
N HIS A 67 14.97 -10.35 -12.70
CA HIS A 67 13.76 -10.74 -13.40
C HIS A 67 14.14 -11.38 -14.75
N PRO A 68 13.75 -12.65 -15.02
CA PRO A 68 14.27 -13.39 -16.17
C PRO A 68 13.82 -12.81 -17.52
N LEU A 69 12.61 -12.23 -17.59
CA LEU A 69 12.05 -11.66 -18.84
C LEU A 69 12.50 -10.22 -19.09
N SER A 70 12.27 -9.31 -18.14
CA SER A 70 12.62 -7.89 -18.28
C SER A 70 14.12 -7.61 -18.09
N HIS A 71 14.90 -8.55 -17.55
CA HIS A 71 16.30 -8.39 -17.16
C HIS A 71 16.56 -7.30 -16.11
N GLU A 72 15.51 -6.85 -15.43
CA GLU A 72 15.59 -5.92 -14.32
C GLU A 72 16.31 -6.57 -13.13
N LYS A 73 16.99 -5.75 -12.33
CA LYS A 73 17.88 -6.24 -11.28
C LYS A 73 17.67 -5.50 -9.99
N LEU A 74 17.74 -6.24 -8.89
CA LEU A 74 17.83 -5.70 -7.54
C LEU A 74 19.16 -6.06 -6.94
N VAL A 75 19.88 -5.05 -6.47
CA VAL A 75 21.18 -5.21 -5.81
C VAL A 75 21.10 -4.62 -4.43
N LEU A 76 21.44 -5.42 -3.42
CA LEU A 76 21.54 -5.00 -2.03
C LEU A 76 23.00 -4.77 -1.65
N HIS A 77 23.23 -3.66 -0.94
CA HIS A 77 24.48 -3.38 -0.28
C HIS A 77 24.17 -2.94 1.16
N ALA A 78 24.83 -3.55 2.14
CA ALA A 78 24.67 -3.21 3.54
C ALA A 78 26.03 -2.80 4.13
N ILE A 79 26.07 -1.64 4.79
CA ILE A 79 27.24 -1.12 5.47
C ILE A 79 26.91 -0.97 6.95
N TYR A 80 27.78 -1.53 7.80
CA TYR A 80 27.65 -1.43 9.25
C TYR A 80 28.89 -0.72 9.79
N THR A 81 28.75 0.53 10.26
CA THR A 81 29.85 1.39 10.69
C THR A 81 29.60 1.96 12.08
N GLY A 82 30.38 1.54 13.07
CA GLY A 82 30.37 2.14 14.42
C GLY A 82 28.97 2.22 15.04
N ASN A 83 28.38 3.41 14.99
CA ASN A 83 27.06 3.73 15.56
C ASN A 83 25.90 3.73 14.55
N GLU A 84 26.15 3.52 13.26
CA GLU A 84 25.14 3.60 12.20
C GLU A 84 25.22 2.41 11.23
N SER A 85 24.08 2.09 10.65
CA SER A 85 23.91 1.11 9.57
C SER A 85 23.29 1.79 8.35
N LEU A 86 23.71 1.39 7.16
CA LEU A 86 23.14 1.81 5.88
C LEU A 86 22.73 0.58 5.08
N ILE A 87 21.45 0.52 4.72
CA ILE A 87 20.92 -0.44 3.75
C ILE A 87 20.67 0.31 2.45
N GLN A 88 21.33 -0.13 1.38
CA GLN A 88 21.14 0.40 0.05
C GLN A 88 20.56 -0.68 -0.86
N VAL A 89 19.40 -0.40 -1.46
CA VAL A 89 18.81 -1.22 -2.52
C VAL A 89 18.85 -0.45 -3.83
N SER A 90 19.53 -0.98 -4.82
CA SER A 90 19.55 -0.44 -6.19
C SER A 90 18.65 -1.29 -7.08
N TYR A 91 17.57 -0.69 -7.57
CA TYR A 91 16.66 -1.29 -8.54
C TYR A 91 16.98 -0.75 -9.94
N PHE A 92 17.48 -1.62 -10.82
CA PHE A 92 17.79 -1.31 -12.21
C PHE A 92 16.64 -1.74 -13.11
N LEU A 93 16.08 -0.78 -13.85
CA LEU A 93 14.89 -0.94 -14.67
C LEU A 93 15.04 -0.36 -16.06
N ASN A 94 14.25 -0.89 -17.01
CA ASN A 94 14.26 -0.44 -18.40
C ASN A 94 13.19 0.62 -18.70
N HIS A 95 12.42 1.03 -17.69
CA HIS A 95 11.29 1.95 -17.85
C HIS A 95 11.64 3.37 -17.41
N SER A 96 10.81 4.34 -17.84
CA SER A 96 10.94 5.74 -17.42
C SER A 96 10.76 5.86 -15.89
N LEU A 97 11.48 6.80 -15.29
CA LEU A 97 11.37 7.15 -13.86
C LEU A 97 10.26 8.17 -13.58
N ASP A 98 9.51 8.62 -14.59
CA ASP A 98 8.56 9.72 -14.41
C ASP A 98 7.42 9.37 -13.45
N GLN A 99 6.84 8.17 -13.58
CA GLN A 99 5.79 7.70 -12.66
C GLN A 99 6.32 7.50 -11.24
N PHE A 100 7.56 7.03 -11.09
CA PHE A 100 8.19 6.97 -9.77
C PHE A 100 8.36 8.36 -9.16
N ARG A 101 8.82 9.32 -9.96
CA ARG A 101 9.02 10.71 -9.52
C ARG A 101 7.71 11.36 -9.08
N LEU A 102 6.60 11.02 -9.72
CA LEU A 102 5.26 11.44 -9.28
C LEU A 102 4.88 10.75 -7.96
N SER A 103 5.14 9.45 -7.84
CA SER A 103 4.86 8.67 -6.63
C SER A 103 5.62 9.18 -5.40
N LEU A 104 6.88 9.58 -5.56
CA LEU A 104 7.72 10.16 -4.49
C LEU A 104 7.19 11.51 -3.96
N GLN A 105 6.28 12.18 -4.68
CA GLN A 105 5.65 13.43 -4.24
C GLN A 105 4.34 13.20 -3.47
N ASN A 106 3.96 11.95 -3.24
CA ASN A 106 2.81 11.65 -2.42
C ASN A 106 3.05 12.14 -0.98
N GLN A 107 2.16 12.99 -0.47
CA GLN A 107 2.26 13.61 0.85
C GLN A 107 2.31 12.58 1.99
N ASP A 108 1.65 11.43 1.81
CA ASP A 108 1.60 10.35 2.80
C ASP A 108 2.99 9.69 3.00
N LEU A 109 3.91 9.84 2.04
CA LEU A 109 5.30 9.36 2.18
C LEU A 109 6.19 10.29 3.01
N GLN A 110 5.76 11.53 3.27
CA GLN A 110 6.51 12.54 4.03
C GLN A 110 7.95 12.74 3.52
N LEU A 111 8.15 12.68 2.21
CA LEU A 111 9.44 12.91 1.56
C LEU A 111 9.57 14.38 1.12
N GLN A 112 10.69 15.01 1.47
CA GLN A 112 11.10 16.29 0.94
C GLN A 112 11.82 16.10 -0.40
N LYS A 113 11.40 16.83 -1.43
CA LYS A 113 12.14 16.93 -2.69
C LYS A 113 13.38 17.81 -2.49
N VAL A 114 14.58 17.23 -2.61
CA VAL A 114 15.85 17.97 -2.57
C VAL A 114 16.19 18.51 -3.96
N ASN A 115 16.01 17.68 -5.00
CA ASN A 115 16.09 18.07 -6.40
C ASN A 115 15.31 17.05 -7.27
N GLU A 116 15.35 17.20 -8.60
CA GLU A 116 14.60 16.32 -9.55
C GLU A 116 14.93 14.82 -9.45
N ASN A 117 16.08 14.48 -8.88
CA ASN A 117 16.59 13.13 -8.78
C ASN A 117 16.91 12.71 -7.34
N HIS A 118 16.51 13.51 -6.34
CA HIS A 118 16.79 13.22 -4.93
C HIS A 118 15.61 13.64 -4.05
N TYR A 119 15.10 12.66 -3.29
CA TYR A 119 14.02 12.82 -2.33
C TYR A 119 14.47 12.21 -0.99
N GLN A 120 14.14 12.85 0.13
CA GLN A 120 14.57 12.38 1.44
C GLN A 120 13.54 12.60 2.54
N SER A 121 13.56 11.75 3.56
CA SER A 121 12.97 12.00 4.87
C SER A 121 14.06 11.83 5.93
N VAL A 122 14.14 12.79 6.84
CA VAL A 122 15.16 12.86 7.89
C VAL A 122 14.46 12.84 9.24
N ALA A 123 14.77 11.84 10.06
CA ALA A 123 14.27 11.71 11.41
C ALA A 123 15.39 11.32 12.38
N ASP A 124 15.20 11.54 13.68
CA ASP A 124 16.24 11.34 14.69
C ASP A 124 16.81 9.91 14.75
N GLN A 125 15.99 8.93 14.35
CA GLN A 125 16.29 7.49 14.46
C GLN A 125 16.69 6.87 13.12
N TYR A 126 16.19 7.38 12.01
CA TYR A 126 16.47 6.86 10.68
C TYR A 126 16.25 7.93 9.60
N ASN A 127 16.96 7.77 8.49
CA ASN A 127 16.85 8.60 7.30
C ASN A 127 16.57 7.72 6.08
N ILE A 128 15.70 8.21 5.21
CA ILE A 128 15.31 7.54 3.98
C ILE A 128 15.66 8.44 2.80
N HIS A 129 16.51 8.00 1.88
CA HIS A 129 16.80 8.73 0.64
C HIS A 129 16.45 7.89 -0.59
N PHE A 130 15.86 8.52 -1.60
CA PHE A 130 15.71 7.99 -2.95
C PHE A 130 16.54 8.81 -3.92
N LEU A 131 17.44 8.15 -4.65
CA LEU A 131 18.23 8.75 -5.73
C LEU A 131 17.85 8.12 -7.07
N LEU A 132 17.52 8.97 -8.04
CA LEU A 132 17.11 8.57 -9.38
C LEU A 132 18.27 8.76 -10.36
N LYS A 133 18.68 7.70 -11.04
CA LYS A 133 19.79 7.73 -12.00
C LYS A 133 19.31 7.25 -13.35
N THR A 134 19.63 7.98 -14.41
CA THR A 134 19.29 7.58 -15.78
C THR A 134 20.51 7.06 -16.53
N GLY A 135 20.28 6.21 -17.54
CA GLY A 135 21.32 5.80 -18.49
C GLY A 135 22.53 5.06 -17.90
N GLN A 136 22.36 4.39 -16.76
CA GLN A 136 23.40 3.59 -16.12
C GLN A 136 23.74 2.37 -16.99
N THR A 137 25.03 2.08 -17.18
CA THR A 137 25.45 0.90 -17.95
C THR A 137 25.58 -0.30 -17.01
N VAL A 138 24.73 -1.30 -17.19
CA VAL A 138 24.71 -2.52 -16.36
C VAL A 138 24.69 -3.75 -17.27
N GLY A 139 25.76 -4.55 -17.23
CA GLY A 139 25.91 -5.72 -18.11
C GLY A 139 25.81 -5.39 -19.60
N GLY A 140 26.38 -4.24 -20.01
CA GLY A 140 26.37 -3.77 -21.39
C GLY A 140 25.07 -3.10 -21.86
N LYS A 141 24.01 -3.06 -21.04
CA LYS A 141 22.75 -2.38 -21.37
C LYS A 141 22.63 -1.06 -20.62
N LYS A 142 22.05 -0.04 -21.26
CA LYS A 142 21.65 1.21 -20.59
C LYS A 142 20.34 0.99 -19.86
N MET A 143 20.33 1.22 -18.56
CA MET A 143 19.19 1.07 -17.67
C MET A 143 19.04 2.32 -16.81
N ASN A 144 17.83 2.59 -16.34
CA ASN A 144 17.60 3.54 -15.26
C ASN A 144 17.80 2.83 -13.92
N ALA A 145 18.04 3.59 -12.85
CA ALA A 145 18.18 3.05 -11.51
C ALA A 145 17.46 3.89 -10.47
N ILE A 146 16.80 3.21 -9.55
CA ILE A 146 16.29 3.77 -8.30
C ILE A 146 17.19 3.24 -7.18
N VAL A 147 17.86 4.15 -6.48
CA VAL A 147 18.70 3.81 -5.33
C VAL A 147 17.97 4.26 -4.08
N PHE A 148 17.52 3.30 -3.29
CA PHE A 148 16.93 3.49 -1.98
C PHE A 148 18.00 3.31 -0.91
N ASN A 149 18.16 4.32 -0.05
CA ASN A 149 19.05 4.30 1.09
C ASN A 149 18.24 4.42 2.37
N PHE A 150 18.38 3.45 3.25
CA PHE A 150 17.80 3.44 4.59
C PHE A 150 18.95 3.45 5.61
N LYS A 151 19.18 4.59 6.24
CA LYS A 151 20.24 4.78 7.24
C LYS A 151 19.62 4.86 8.62
N PHE A 152 20.14 4.11 9.59
CA PHE A 152 19.60 4.09 10.96
C PHE A 152 20.70 3.92 12.00
N LYS A 153 20.45 4.35 13.23
CA LYS A 153 21.38 4.16 14.34
C LYS A 153 21.40 2.68 14.78
N ASN A 154 22.58 2.18 15.10
CA ASN A 154 22.73 0.81 15.59
C ASN A 154 21.99 0.65 16.93
N GLY A 155 21.17 -0.39 17.04
CA GLY A 155 20.29 -0.63 18.19
C GLY A 155 18.90 0.00 18.07
N THR A 156 18.62 0.82 17.06
CA THR A 156 17.25 1.27 16.76
C THR A 156 16.40 0.06 16.36
N ARG A 157 15.30 -0.18 17.09
CA ARG A 157 14.26 -1.12 16.66
C ARG A 157 13.36 -0.45 15.64
N ILE A 158 13.48 -0.86 14.38
CA ILE A 158 12.64 -0.36 13.28
C ILE A 158 11.24 -0.96 13.39
N ASN A 159 11.14 -2.24 13.78
CA ASN A 159 9.88 -2.89 14.06
C ASN A 159 9.81 -3.30 15.53
N SER A 160 8.99 -2.61 16.32
CA SER A 160 8.84 -2.89 17.77
C SER A 160 8.11 -4.19 18.08
N SER A 161 7.28 -4.67 17.14
CA SER A 161 6.47 -5.89 17.30
C SER A 161 7.22 -7.17 16.96
N SER A 162 8.44 -7.06 16.41
CA SER A 162 9.26 -8.18 15.97
C SER A 162 10.62 -8.20 16.67
N GLN A 163 11.25 -9.37 16.71
CA GLN A 163 12.67 -9.51 17.07
C GLN A 163 13.61 -9.10 15.92
N TYR A 164 13.05 -8.92 14.73
CA TYR A 164 13.73 -8.56 13.49
C TYR A 164 13.47 -7.09 13.15
N ASN A 165 14.49 -6.37 12.68
CA ASN A 165 14.30 -5.01 12.18
C ASN A 165 13.55 -5.01 10.86
N PHE A 166 13.81 -6.02 10.02
CA PHE A 166 13.19 -6.20 8.70
C PHE A 166 12.60 -7.61 8.61
N PRO A 167 11.43 -7.85 9.22
CA PRO A 167 10.79 -9.16 9.11
C PRO A 167 10.44 -9.50 7.66
N VAL A 168 10.35 -10.78 7.34
CA VAL A 168 9.91 -11.26 6.03
C VAL A 168 8.51 -10.74 5.77
N SER A 169 8.37 -9.86 4.78
CA SER A 169 7.07 -9.50 4.26
C SER A 169 6.67 -10.54 3.22
N GLY A 170 5.65 -11.33 3.56
CA GLY A 170 5.03 -12.29 2.65
C GLY A 170 3.85 -11.71 1.87
N LEU A 171 3.38 -10.52 2.23
CA LEU A 171 2.20 -9.91 1.61
C LEU A 171 2.55 -9.25 0.28
N TYR A 172 1.93 -9.77 -0.77
CA TYR A 172 2.04 -9.26 -2.12
C TYR A 172 1.42 -7.85 -2.19
N PRO A 173 1.98 -6.91 -2.97
CA PRO A 173 1.30 -5.65 -3.19
C PRO A 173 0.12 -5.85 -4.14
N PHE A 174 -1.07 -5.42 -3.73
CA PHE A 174 -2.29 -5.54 -4.53
C PHE A 174 -2.39 -4.49 -5.64
N GLN A 175 -1.34 -3.70 -5.89
CA GLN A 175 -1.33 -2.63 -6.88
C GLN A 175 -1.95 -3.05 -8.22
N HIS A 176 -2.86 -2.21 -8.70
CA HIS A 176 -3.63 -2.36 -9.94
C HIS A 176 -4.43 -3.66 -10.02
N THR A 177 -4.86 -4.19 -8.87
CA THR A 177 -5.74 -5.36 -8.84
C THR A 177 -7.14 -4.97 -8.40
N LYS A 178 -8.11 -5.61 -9.06
CA LYS A 178 -9.52 -5.56 -8.69
C LYS A 178 -9.99 -6.92 -8.17
N TRP A 179 -10.75 -6.85 -7.08
CA TRP A 179 -11.33 -8.01 -6.40
C TRP A 179 -12.79 -7.73 -6.10
N PHE A 180 -13.57 -8.81 -6.10
CA PHE A 180 -14.89 -8.80 -5.48
C PHE A 180 -14.72 -9.14 -4.02
N PHE A 181 -15.58 -8.59 -3.16
CA PHE A 181 -15.49 -8.89 -1.74
C PHE A 181 -16.84 -9.24 -1.10
N THR A 182 -16.76 -10.10 -0.08
CA THR A 182 -17.82 -10.32 0.90
C THR A 182 -17.31 -10.02 2.30
N ILE A 183 -18.23 -9.65 3.18
CA ILE A 183 -17.94 -9.33 4.57
C ILE A 183 -18.80 -10.22 5.46
N GLU A 184 -18.15 -10.83 6.45
CA GLU A 184 -18.79 -11.65 7.48
C GLU A 184 -18.25 -11.23 8.85
N TYR A 185 -19.06 -11.39 9.88
CA TYR A 185 -18.63 -11.17 11.26
C TYR A 185 -19.48 -12.01 12.21
N GLN A 186 -18.88 -12.40 13.32
CA GLN A 186 -19.55 -13.17 14.35
C GLN A 186 -18.96 -12.87 15.71
N LYS A 187 -19.72 -13.13 16.77
CA LYS A 187 -19.20 -13.07 18.13
C LYS A 187 -18.09 -14.11 18.28
N SER A 188 -16.96 -13.71 18.87
CA SER A 188 -15.84 -14.62 19.10
C SER A 188 -16.27 -15.75 20.02
N ALA A 189 -15.99 -16.99 19.60
CA ALA A 189 -16.25 -18.17 20.42
C ALA A 189 -15.30 -18.27 21.62
N LYS A 190 -14.16 -17.54 21.57
CA LYS A 190 -13.11 -17.59 22.60
C LYS A 190 -13.26 -16.48 23.64
N TYR A 191 -13.76 -15.31 23.25
CA TYR A 191 -13.83 -14.13 24.10
C TYR A 191 -15.18 -13.42 23.93
N GLY A 192 -15.89 -13.23 25.04
CA GLY A 192 -17.28 -12.75 25.03
C GLY A 192 -17.46 -11.28 24.67
N ASP A 193 -16.36 -10.53 24.64
CA ASP A 193 -16.21 -9.10 24.36
C ASP A 193 -15.51 -8.83 23.02
N GLU A 194 -15.32 -9.86 22.20
CA GLU A 194 -14.73 -9.74 20.88
C GLU A 194 -15.73 -10.10 19.77
N THR A 195 -15.65 -9.39 18.65
CA THR A 195 -16.30 -9.74 17.40
C THR A 195 -15.22 -10.04 16.35
N ASP A 196 -15.22 -11.26 15.82
CA ASP A 196 -14.34 -11.65 14.72
C ASP A 196 -14.86 -11.05 13.41
N LEU A 197 -13.97 -10.42 12.64
CA LEU A 197 -14.26 -9.78 11.36
C LEU A 197 -13.58 -10.53 10.22
N TYR A 198 -14.31 -10.72 9.12
CA TYR A 198 -13.81 -11.40 7.94
C TYR A 198 -14.11 -10.58 6.68
N ILE A 199 -13.09 -10.33 5.86
CA ILE A 199 -13.26 -9.85 4.49
C ILE A 199 -12.68 -10.91 3.56
N ARG A 200 -13.51 -11.45 2.67
CA ARG A 200 -13.08 -12.41 1.66
C ARG A 200 -12.94 -11.68 0.32
N LEU A 201 -11.73 -11.58 -0.20
CA LEU A 201 -11.46 -11.05 -1.53
C LEU A 201 -11.33 -12.21 -2.52
N SER A 202 -12.07 -12.17 -3.62
CA SER A 202 -12.04 -13.23 -4.62
C SER A 202 -12.28 -12.71 -6.04
N LYS A 203 -12.16 -13.61 -7.02
CA LYS A 203 -12.53 -13.36 -8.42
C LYS A 203 -14.00 -13.69 -8.71
N GLU A 204 -14.72 -14.27 -7.76
CA GLU A 204 -16.14 -14.58 -7.87
C GLU A 204 -16.97 -13.29 -7.79
N LYS A 205 -17.85 -13.06 -8.76
CA LYS A 205 -18.58 -11.80 -8.86
C LYS A 205 -19.53 -11.61 -7.67
N THR A 206 -19.40 -10.48 -6.99
CA THR A 206 -20.35 -9.98 -6.00
C THR A 206 -20.74 -8.53 -6.33
N PRO A 207 -21.78 -7.96 -5.70
CA PRO A 207 -22.12 -6.55 -5.90
C PRO A 207 -21.06 -5.57 -5.38
N ASN A 208 -20.12 -6.04 -4.55
CA ASN A 208 -19.12 -5.18 -3.91
C ASN A 208 -17.73 -5.48 -4.49
N THR A 209 -16.97 -4.42 -4.77
CA THR A 209 -15.62 -4.55 -5.35
C THR A 209 -14.64 -3.67 -4.63
N ILE A 210 -13.41 -4.13 -4.47
CA ILE A 210 -12.27 -3.33 -4.05
C ILE A 210 -11.24 -3.31 -5.17
N GLU A 211 -10.75 -2.12 -5.46
CA GLU A 211 -9.68 -1.85 -6.39
C GLU A 211 -8.52 -1.24 -5.61
N PHE A 212 -7.37 -1.87 -5.70
CA PHE A 212 -6.13 -1.36 -5.16
C PHE A 212 -5.46 -0.55 -6.27
N LEU A 213 -5.59 0.76 -6.18
CA LEU A 213 -5.24 1.70 -7.24
C LEU A 213 -3.73 1.78 -7.44
N ASN A 214 -2.98 1.71 -6.35
CA ASN A 214 -1.53 1.61 -6.30
C ASN A 214 -1.17 0.88 -4.99
N ASP A 215 0.08 0.96 -4.55
CA ASP A 215 0.53 0.26 -3.34
C ASP A 215 0.11 0.93 -2.01
N LEU A 216 -0.48 2.12 -2.10
CA LEU A 216 -0.94 2.89 -0.96
C LEU A 216 -2.45 3.09 -0.97
N GLU A 217 -3.07 3.23 -2.14
CA GLU A 217 -4.45 3.70 -2.25
C GLU A 217 -5.39 2.59 -2.70
N PHE A 218 -6.59 2.59 -2.13
CA PHE A 218 -7.67 1.69 -2.53
C PHE A 218 -8.98 2.47 -2.73
N SER A 219 -9.86 1.87 -3.52
CA SER A 219 -11.25 2.29 -3.70
C SER A 219 -12.15 1.07 -3.56
N ALA A 220 -13.13 1.12 -2.67
CA ALA A 220 -14.12 0.07 -2.50
C ALA A 220 -15.52 0.58 -2.85
N THR A 221 -16.15 -0.09 -3.80
CA THR A 221 -17.54 0.12 -4.20
C THR A 221 -18.42 -0.91 -3.52
N TYR A 222 -19.55 -0.44 -2.97
CA TYR A 222 -20.55 -1.28 -2.31
C TYR A 222 -21.96 -0.83 -2.63
N LEU A 223 -22.96 -1.69 -2.43
CA LEU A 223 -24.36 -1.31 -2.50
C LEU A 223 -24.88 -0.83 -1.14
N ASP A 224 -25.54 0.32 -1.12
CA ASP A 224 -26.21 0.83 0.08
C ASP A 224 -27.53 0.06 0.38
N LYS A 225 -28.22 0.46 1.46
CA LYS A 225 -29.52 -0.11 1.86
C LYS A 225 -30.61 -0.06 0.76
N ASN A 226 -30.47 0.84 -0.21
CA ASN A 226 -31.40 1.02 -1.33
C ASN A 226 -30.89 0.37 -2.63
N GLY A 227 -29.78 -0.38 -2.57
CA GLY A 227 -29.16 -0.98 -3.75
C GLY A 227 -28.42 0.01 -4.65
N LYS A 228 -28.14 1.23 -4.17
CA LYS A 228 -27.38 2.22 -4.94
C LYS A 228 -25.87 2.03 -4.72
N PRO A 229 -25.05 2.02 -5.78
CA PRO A 229 -23.61 1.99 -5.65
C PRO A 229 -23.08 3.22 -4.90
N GLN A 230 -22.26 2.98 -3.90
CA GLN A 230 -21.50 3.97 -3.15
C GLN A 230 -20.03 3.60 -3.23
N THR A 231 -19.16 4.58 -3.09
CA THR A 231 -17.71 4.37 -3.11
C THR A 231 -17.08 4.95 -1.87
N LEU A 232 -16.23 4.17 -1.21
CA LEU A 232 -15.26 4.65 -0.25
C LEU A 232 -13.86 4.56 -0.85
N SER A 233 -12.97 5.44 -0.42
CA SER A 233 -11.57 5.41 -0.80
C SER A 233 -10.72 5.65 0.42
N GLY A 234 -9.49 5.17 0.38
CA GLY A 234 -8.58 5.32 1.50
C GLY A 234 -7.17 4.91 1.14
N THR A 235 -6.35 4.83 2.17
CA THR A 235 -5.03 4.24 2.09
C THR A 235 -5.01 2.85 2.72
N TYR A 236 -4.05 2.03 2.33
CA TYR A 236 -3.75 0.78 2.98
C TYR A 236 -2.24 0.63 3.11
N ASN A 237 -1.82 -0.15 4.09
CA ASN A 237 -0.43 -0.62 4.20
C ASN A 237 -0.38 -2.15 4.05
N ASN A 238 0.78 -2.65 3.67
CA ASN A 238 1.06 -4.07 3.56
C ASN A 238 2.37 -4.40 4.30
N GLY A 239 2.40 -5.55 4.96
CA GLY A 239 3.58 -6.01 5.70
C GLY A 239 3.42 -7.45 6.13
N GLN A 240 3.03 -7.63 7.40
CA GLN A 240 2.50 -8.90 7.93
C GLN A 240 0.96 -8.90 7.99
N THR A 241 0.36 -7.71 8.09
CA THR A 241 -1.09 -7.47 8.00
C THR A 241 -1.41 -6.52 6.85
N ILE A 242 -2.69 -6.38 6.52
CA ILE A 242 -3.21 -5.26 5.73
C ILE A 242 -3.98 -4.34 6.68
N ALA A 243 -3.50 -3.12 6.89
CA ALA A 243 -4.29 -2.10 7.57
C ALA A 243 -4.90 -1.15 6.56
N PHE A 244 -6.21 -0.93 6.67
CA PHE A 244 -6.93 0.05 5.89
C PHE A 244 -7.18 1.32 6.70
N GLN A 245 -7.17 2.46 6.01
CA GLN A 245 -7.56 3.75 6.55
C GLN A 245 -8.41 4.49 5.52
N THR A 246 -9.71 4.55 5.74
CA THR A 246 -10.64 5.30 4.89
C THR A 246 -10.40 6.80 5.00
N ARG A 247 -10.57 7.50 3.87
CA ARG A 247 -10.72 8.95 3.85
C ARG A 247 -12.19 9.27 4.14
N TYR A 248 -12.44 10.10 5.14
CA TYR A 248 -13.77 10.63 5.40
C TYR A 248 -14.06 11.78 4.44
N PRO A 249 -15.31 11.93 3.97
CA PRO A 249 -15.67 13.04 3.11
C PRO A 249 -15.43 14.37 3.83
N THR A 250 -14.74 15.29 3.17
CA THR A 250 -14.52 16.66 3.65
C THR A 250 -15.56 17.59 3.05
N LYS A 251 -16.11 18.48 3.88
CA LYS A 251 -16.92 19.60 3.44
C LYS A 251 -16.03 20.84 3.36
N SER A 252 -15.80 21.34 2.15
CA SER A 252 -15.10 22.62 1.99
C SER A 252 -16.07 23.78 2.20
N LYS A 253 -15.66 24.75 3.01
CA LYS A 253 -16.34 26.02 3.20
C LYS A 253 -15.38 27.14 2.85
N THR A 254 -15.87 28.12 2.10
CA THR A 254 -15.10 29.32 1.79
C THR A 254 -15.60 30.45 2.69
N ILE A 255 -14.72 30.97 3.55
CA ILE A 255 -14.99 32.11 4.45
C ILE A 255 -14.43 33.37 3.77
N LYS A 256 -15.31 34.33 3.49
CA LYS A 256 -14.92 35.68 3.03
C LYS A 256 -14.86 36.61 4.23
N TYR A 257 -13.69 37.19 4.48
CA TYR A 257 -13.46 38.21 5.49
C TYR A 257 -13.82 39.59 4.95
N LYS A 258 -14.10 40.54 5.86
CA LYS A 258 -14.50 41.92 5.51
C LYS A 258 -13.41 42.71 4.76
N ASP A 259 -12.15 42.28 4.88
CA ASP A 259 -10.99 42.82 4.16
C ASP A 259 -10.83 42.24 2.74
N GLY A 260 -11.76 41.39 2.29
CA GLY A 260 -11.69 40.73 0.99
C GLY A 260 -10.88 39.44 0.99
N LYS A 261 -10.22 39.07 2.10
CA LYS A 261 -9.48 37.80 2.21
C LYS A 261 -10.44 36.63 2.14
N THR A 262 -10.09 35.62 1.35
CA THR A 262 -10.86 34.38 1.26
C THR A 262 -10.05 33.24 1.86
N VAL A 263 -10.61 32.51 2.82
CA VAL A 263 -9.98 31.30 3.38
C VAL A 263 -10.87 30.12 3.08
N ARG A 264 -10.30 29.08 2.47
CA ARG A 264 -10.94 27.78 2.31
C ARG A 264 -10.62 26.95 3.54
N THR A 265 -11.67 26.57 4.28
CA THR A 265 -11.58 25.65 5.41
C THR A 265 -12.17 24.31 5.00
N GLU A 266 -11.50 23.22 5.31
CA GLU A 266 -12.03 21.87 5.10
C GLU A 266 -12.46 21.29 6.44
N GLU A 267 -13.74 20.96 6.55
CA GLU A 267 -14.31 20.30 7.72
C GLU A 267 -14.44 18.81 7.41
N VAL A 268 -13.70 17.97 8.12
CA VAL A 268 -13.86 16.51 8.03
C VAL A 268 -15.22 16.17 8.62
N LEU A 269 -16.10 15.53 7.83
CA LEU A 269 -17.38 15.08 8.37
C LEU A 269 -17.13 14.10 9.51
N PRO A 270 -17.88 14.18 10.62
CA PRO A 270 -17.63 13.37 11.80
C PRO A 270 -17.61 11.89 11.43
N ALA A 271 -16.57 11.19 11.89
CA ALA A 271 -16.49 9.75 11.75
C ALA A 271 -17.77 9.11 12.32
N PRO A 272 -18.34 8.09 11.67
CA PRO A 272 -19.47 7.36 12.20
C PRO A 272 -19.16 6.91 13.62
N LEU A 273 -20.15 7.08 14.52
CA LEU A 273 -20.05 6.68 15.92
C LEU A 273 -19.43 5.27 16.01
N PRO A 274 -18.46 5.08 16.91
CA PRO A 274 -17.82 3.78 17.06
C PRO A 274 -18.89 2.74 17.42
N VAL A 275 -19.02 1.76 16.54
CA VAL A 275 -19.91 0.63 16.75
C VAL A 275 -19.07 -0.51 17.28
N TYR A 276 -19.42 -0.94 18.49
CA TYR A 276 -18.51 -1.73 19.32
C TYR A 276 -18.84 -3.21 19.36
N ASN A 277 -19.89 -3.71 18.71
CA ASN A 277 -20.21 -5.14 18.72
C ASN A 277 -21.04 -5.58 17.52
N SER A 278 -21.17 -6.91 17.37
CA SER A 278 -21.98 -7.56 16.33
C SER A 278 -23.42 -7.05 16.22
N ALA A 279 -24.08 -6.74 17.35
CA ALA A 279 -25.44 -6.20 17.37
C ALA A 279 -25.52 -4.80 16.75
N GLY A 280 -24.53 -3.94 17.02
CA GLY A 280 -24.43 -2.64 16.39
C GLY A 280 -24.08 -2.73 14.89
N LEU A 281 -23.19 -3.66 14.51
CA LEU A 281 -22.86 -3.90 13.09
C LEU A 281 -24.10 -4.32 12.29
N ASN A 282 -24.95 -5.16 12.86
CA ASN A 282 -26.23 -5.55 12.24
C ASN A 282 -27.12 -4.35 11.92
N LYS A 283 -27.20 -3.34 12.80
CA LYS A 283 -28.00 -2.12 12.58
C LYS A 283 -27.45 -1.26 11.43
N LEU A 284 -26.14 -1.29 11.24
CA LEU A 284 -25.44 -0.51 10.22
C LEU A 284 -25.35 -1.22 8.86
N LYS A 285 -25.70 -2.50 8.74
CA LYS A 285 -25.51 -3.28 7.51
C LYS A 285 -25.91 -2.50 6.25
N ASN A 286 -25.01 -2.51 5.25
CA ASN A 286 -25.13 -1.79 3.98
C ASN A 286 -25.20 -0.25 4.10
N THR A 287 -24.60 0.36 5.13
CA THR A 287 -24.41 1.83 5.22
C THR A 287 -22.94 2.20 5.08
N ALA A 288 -22.64 3.47 4.79
CA ALA A 288 -21.26 3.96 4.80
C ALA A 288 -20.55 3.66 6.12
N ALA A 289 -21.22 3.86 7.25
CA ALA A 289 -20.69 3.57 8.58
C ALA A 289 -20.27 2.10 8.74
N TYR A 290 -21.04 1.16 8.19
CA TYR A 290 -20.69 -0.26 8.20
C TYR A 290 -19.38 -0.52 7.47
N PHE A 291 -19.24 -0.03 6.24
CA PHE A 291 -18.00 -0.26 5.48
C PHE A 291 -16.80 0.50 6.05
N HIS A 292 -17.00 1.69 6.64
CA HIS A 292 -15.94 2.39 7.38
C HIS A 292 -15.42 1.58 8.56
N VAL A 293 -16.24 0.77 9.24
CA VAL A 293 -15.73 -0.12 10.30
C VAL A 293 -14.78 -1.16 9.72
N PHE A 294 -15.10 -1.77 8.58
CA PHE A 294 -14.23 -2.80 7.98
C PHE A 294 -12.98 -2.21 7.31
N PHE A 295 -13.06 -1.00 6.75
CA PHE A 295 -11.92 -0.39 6.05
C PHE A 295 -11.15 0.64 6.90
N ASN A 296 -11.29 0.60 8.23
CA ASN A 296 -10.44 1.32 9.20
C ASN A 296 -9.82 0.36 10.23
N GLN A 297 -9.45 -0.84 9.79
CA GLN A 297 -8.94 -1.91 10.66
C GLN A 297 -7.70 -2.57 10.04
N SER A 298 -6.97 -3.30 10.89
CA SER A 298 -5.86 -4.15 10.49
C SER A 298 -6.28 -5.62 10.46
N TYR A 299 -5.89 -6.32 9.40
CA TYR A 299 -6.26 -7.70 9.14
C TYR A 299 -5.04 -8.59 8.95
N GLN A 300 -5.04 -9.74 9.62
CA GLN A 300 -4.19 -10.86 9.25
C GLN A 300 -4.65 -11.39 7.89
N VAL A 301 -3.72 -11.89 7.09
CA VAL A 301 -4.01 -12.29 5.71
C VAL A 301 -3.64 -13.75 5.49
N ALA A 302 -4.61 -14.52 5.03
CA ALA A 302 -4.40 -15.87 4.54
C ALA A 302 -4.73 -15.94 3.05
N GLN A 303 -3.81 -16.49 2.25
CA GLN A 303 -3.99 -16.64 0.81
C GLN A 303 -4.33 -18.10 0.47
N TYR A 304 -5.44 -18.29 -0.24
CA TYR A 304 -5.91 -19.60 -0.71
C TYR A 304 -6.20 -19.54 -2.21
N GLN A 305 -5.27 -20.04 -3.03
CA GLN A 305 -5.38 -20.04 -4.50
C GLN A 305 -5.78 -18.65 -5.07
N ASN A 306 -7.05 -18.47 -5.40
CA ASN A 306 -7.65 -17.27 -6.00
C ASN A 306 -8.45 -16.42 -5.00
N CYS A 307 -8.21 -16.62 -3.71
CA CYS A 307 -8.93 -15.96 -2.63
C CYS A 307 -7.94 -15.43 -1.59
N LEU A 308 -8.26 -14.27 -1.03
CA LEU A 308 -7.60 -13.73 0.15
C LEU A 308 -8.65 -13.67 1.25
N LEU A 309 -8.31 -14.22 2.40
CA LEU A 309 -9.12 -14.10 3.61
C LEU A 309 -8.41 -13.13 4.55
N LEU A 310 -9.06 -12.01 4.82
CA LEU A 310 -8.62 -11.01 5.76
C LEU A 310 -9.36 -11.25 7.08
N THR A 311 -8.62 -11.52 8.16
CA THR A 311 -9.19 -11.80 9.48
C THR A 311 -8.76 -10.73 10.48
N GLY A 312 -9.73 -10.13 11.14
CA GLY A 312 -9.53 -9.03 12.09
C GLY A 312 -10.41 -9.21 13.31
N LYS A 313 -10.24 -8.34 14.30
CA LYS A 313 -11.02 -8.34 15.53
C LYS A 313 -11.51 -6.94 15.86
N LEU A 314 -12.71 -6.88 16.40
CA LEU A 314 -13.28 -5.70 17.03
C LEU A 314 -13.48 -6.00 18.51
N TYR A 315 -13.05 -5.07 19.37
CA TYR A 315 -13.14 -5.20 20.82
C TYR A 315 -14.28 -4.34 21.36
N ASP A 316 -15.18 -4.95 22.13
CA ASP A 316 -16.28 -4.27 22.78
C ASP A 316 -15.74 -3.23 23.77
N GLY A 317 -16.09 -1.95 23.58
CA GLY A 317 -15.72 -0.86 24.49
C GLY A 317 -14.33 -0.25 24.28
N ASN A 318 -13.52 -0.76 23.35
CA ASN A 318 -12.25 -0.14 22.98
C ASN A 318 -12.38 0.45 21.56
N PRO A 319 -12.38 1.79 21.38
CA PRO A 319 -12.39 2.36 20.04
C PRO A 319 -11.12 1.90 19.34
N GLY A 320 -11.27 1.01 18.34
CA GLY A 320 -10.18 0.65 17.43
C GLY A 320 -9.50 1.94 17.01
N ILE A 321 -8.20 2.02 17.27
CA ILE A 321 -7.33 3.19 17.24
C ILE A 321 -7.90 4.24 16.29
N ASN A 322 -8.57 5.25 16.87
CA ASN A 322 -8.87 6.47 16.14
C ASN A 322 -7.53 6.96 15.60
N SER A 323 -7.32 6.90 14.29
CA SER A 323 -6.47 7.88 13.64
C SER A 323 -7.05 9.23 14.04
N ARG A 324 -6.43 9.86 15.05
CA ARG A 324 -6.75 11.24 15.42
C ARG A 324 -6.78 12.03 14.10
N PRO A 325 -7.77 12.91 13.89
CA PRO A 325 -7.60 13.95 12.90
C PRO A 325 -6.28 14.63 13.25
N ASN A 326 -5.30 14.62 12.34
CA ASN A 326 -4.13 15.46 12.48
C ASN A 326 -4.62 16.91 12.42
N ASN A 327 -4.98 17.44 13.59
CA ASN A 327 -5.14 18.86 13.81
C ASN A 327 -3.79 19.40 14.29
N ASP A 328 -2.79 19.35 13.42
CA ASP A 328 -1.57 20.13 13.61
C ASP A 328 -1.55 21.19 12.50
N HIS A 329 -1.81 22.43 12.94
CA HIS A 329 -1.60 23.66 12.19
C HIS A 329 -0.16 24.14 12.34
#